data_AF-A0A1T4UJF8-F1
#
_entry.id   AF-A0A1T4UJF8-F1
#
_cell.length_a   1.000
_cell.length_b   1.000
_cell.length_c   1.000
_cell.angle_alpha   90.00
_cell.angle_beta   90.00
_cell.angle_gamma   90.00
#
_symmetry.space_group_name_H-M   'P 1'
#
loop_
_entity.id
_entity.type
_entity.pdbx_description
1 polymer ?
#
loop_
_entity_poly.entity_id
_entity_poly.type
_entity_poly.pdbx_seq_one_letter_code
_entity_poly.pdbx_strand_id
1 'polypeptide(L)'
;MLSTQVDVKHYENQNLAKEMARLGANVGDVVEIVEVGSGSFSSDWIKSGKHVISKITECGHVEFDHGKAFCFRPVVRIVSA
;
A
#
# COMPACT_ATOMS: atom_id res chain seq x y z
N MET A 1 -2.72 -25.09 19.99
CA MET A 1 -2.62 -23.65 19.63
C MET A 1 -2.42 -23.41 18.13
N LEU A 2 -2.82 -24.34 17.24
CA LEU A 2 -2.67 -24.20 15.79
C LEU A 2 -3.86 -23.47 15.13
N SER A 3 -5.08 -23.66 15.65
CA SER A 3 -6.32 -23.05 15.12
C SER A 3 -6.27 -21.53 15.12
N THR A 4 -5.85 -20.92 16.25
CA THR A 4 -5.81 -19.46 16.39
C THR A 4 -4.87 -18.79 15.37
N GLN A 5 -3.76 -19.43 15.02
CA GLN A 5 -2.82 -18.87 14.03
C GLN A 5 -3.37 -18.92 12.60
N VAL A 6 -4.18 -19.94 12.29
CA VAL A 6 -4.85 -20.07 10.98
C VAL A 6 -5.96 -19.02 10.86
N ASP A 7 -6.73 -18.81 11.93
CA ASP A 7 -7.79 -17.80 11.98
C ASP A 7 -7.24 -16.37 11.79
N VAL A 8 -6.10 -16.05 12.43
CA VAL A 8 -5.44 -14.75 12.29
C VAL A 8 -4.97 -14.51 10.85
N LYS A 9 -4.26 -15.47 10.24
CA LYS A 9 -3.79 -15.33 8.84
C LYS A 9 -4.95 -15.20 7.86
N HIS A 10 -6.03 -15.96 8.07
CA HIS A 10 -7.20 -15.86 7.21
C HIS A 10 -7.84 -14.47 7.29
N TYR A 11 -7.96 -13.93 8.50
CA TYR A 11 -8.48 -12.58 8.73
C TYR A 11 -7.58 -11.49 8.13
N GLU A 12 -6.26 -11.58 8.30
CA GLU A 12 -5.28 -10.67 7.71
C GLU A 12 -5.38 -10.66 6.18
N ASN A 13 -5.48 -11.83 5.55
CA ASN A 13 -5.64 -11.95 4.09
C ASN A 13 -6.94 -11.29 3.59
N GLN A 14 -8.04 -11.43 4.33
CA GLN A 14 -9.30 -10.76 3.99
C GLN A 14 -9.16 -9.23 4.06
N ASN A 15 -8.44 -8.72 5.06
CA ASN A 15 -8.20 -7.28 5.20
C ASN A 15 -7.26 -6.75 4.13
N LEU A 16 -6.21 -7.50 3.78
CA LEU A 16 -5.35 -7.17 2.65
C LEU A 16 -6.14 -7.05 1.34
N ALA A 17 -7.03 -8.02 1.05
CA ALA A 17 -7.88 -7.97 -0.14
C ALA A 17 -8.80 -6.73 -0.16
N LYS A 18 -9.36 -6.34 0.99
CA LYS A 18 -10.17 -5.12 1.12
C LYS A 18 -9.34 -3.86 0.88
N GLU A 19 -8.14 -3.77 1.43
CA GLU A 19 -7.28 -2.61 1.28
C GLU A 19 -6.73 -2.48 -0.15
N MET A 20 -6.42 -3.60 -0.83
CA MET A 20 -6.08 -3.62 -2.25
C MET A 20 -7.26 -3.16 -3.12
N ALA A 21 -8.46 -3.65 -2.85
CA ALA A 21 -9.67 -3.22 -3.56
C ALA A 21 -9.98 -1.72 -3.34
N ARG A 22 -9.76 -1.21 -2.11
CA ARG A 22 -9.89 0.22 -1.79
C ARG A 22 -8.86 1.07 -2.54
N LEU A 23 -7.61 0.62 -2.57
CA LEU A 23 -6.52 1.33 -3.24
C LEU A 23 -6.73 1.34 -4.77
N GLY A 24 -7.31 0.27 -5.31
CA GLY A 24 -7.52 0.10 -6.75
C GLY A 24 -6.24 -0.15 -7.52
N ALA A 25 -5.18 -0.64 -6.85
CA ALA A 25 -3.87 -0.91 -7.42
C ALA A 25 -3.19 -2.09 -6.70
N ASN A 26 -2.23 -2.71 -7.38
CA ASN A 26 -1.49 -3.87 -6.93
C ASN A 26 -0.02 -3.55 -6.66
N VAL A 27 0.66 -4.46 -5.96
CA VAL A 27 2.12 -4.42 -5.84
C VAL A 27 2.74 -4.58 -7.24
N GLY A 28 3.64 -3.67 -7.59
CA GLY A 28 4.27 -3.58 -8.90
C GLY A 28 3.70 -2.48 -9.80
N ASP A 29 2.46 -2.02 -9.55
CA ASP A 29 1.84 -0.98 -10.36
C ASP A 29 2.56 0.37 -10.19
N VAL A 30 2.63 1.13 -11.29
CA VAL A 30 3.10 2.51 -11.27
C VAL A 30 1.92 3.45 -11.09
N VAL A 31 1.95 4.25 -10.03
CA VAL A 31 0.87 5.15 -9.65
C VAL A 31 1.32 6.58 -9.42
N GLU A 32 0.38 7.51 -9.57
CA GLU A 32 0.48 8.88 -9.06
C GLU A 32 -0.35 9.01 -7.78
N ILE A 33 0.19 9.68 -6.78
CA ILE A 33 -0.50 9.88 -5.50
C ILE A 33 -1.38 11.12 -5.61
N VAL A 34 -2.69 10.91 -5.49
CA VAL A 34 -3.70 11.98 -5.48
C VAL A 34 -3.80 12.57 -4.08
N GLU A 35 -3.87 11.72 -3.05
CA GLU A 35 -3.87 12.11 -1.64
C GLU A 35 -2.95 11.20 -0.85
N VAL A 36 -2.06 11.78 -0.03
CA VAL A 36 -1.02 11.01 0.68
C VAL A 36 -1.50 10.41 2.00
N GLY A 37 -2.55 10.98 2.60
CA GLY A 37 -2.93 10.68 3.98
C GLY A 37 -1.85 11.08 4.99
N SER A 38 -1.56 10.20 5.95
CA SER A 38 -0.44 10.33 6.89
C SER A 38 0.68 9.36 6.52
N GLY A 39 1.95 9.68 6.82
CA GLY A 39 3.04 8.78 6.50
C GLY A 39 4.42 9.35 6.79
N SER A 40 5.44 8.59 6.39
CA SER A 40 6.83 8.99 6.44
C SER A 40 7.49 8.74 5.09
N PHE A 41 8.36 9.64 4.66
CA PHE A 41 9.10 9.51 3.42
C PHE A 41 10.51 10.05 3.60
N SER A 42 11.43 9.48 2.82
CA SER A 42 12.81 9.94 2.71
C SER A 42 12.88 11.35 2.11
N SER A 43 13.93 12.10 2.46
CA SER A 43 14.07 13.51 2.05
C SER A 43 14.24 13.70 0.54
N ASP A 44 14.72 12.68 -0.17
CA ASP A 44 14.89 12.68 -1.62
C ASP A 44 13.64 12.21 -2.38
N TRP A 45 12.57 11.83 -1.67
CA TRP A 45 11.37 11.31 -2.29
C TRP A 45 10.38 12.43 -2.67
N ILE A 46 10.02 12.48 -3.95
CA ILE A 46 9.19 13.54 -4.53
C ILE A 46 7.74 13.07 -4.63
N LYS A 47 6.89 13.53 -3.70
CA LYS A 47 5.47 13.13 -3.60
C LYS A 47 4.63 13.29 -4.87
N SER A 48 4.91 14.30 -5.70
CA SER A 48 4.13 14.59 -6.90
C SER A 48 4.55 13.76 -8.13
N GLY A 49 5.42 12.76 -7.94
CA GLY A 49 5.95 11.93 -9.00
C GLY A 49 5.14 10.66 -9.28
N LYS A 50 5.70 9.84 -10.16
CA LYS A 50 5.26 8.46 -10.37
C LYS A 50 6.01 7.55 -9.41
N HIS A 51 5.29 6.63 -8.81
CA HIS A 51 5.81 5.76 -7.77
C HIS A 51 5.39 4.32 -8.00
N VAL A 52 6.29 3.37 -7.75
CA VAL A 52 5.98 1.95 -7.79
C VAL A 52 5.46 1.52 -6.43
N ILE A 53 4.31 0.84 -6.40
CA ILE A 53 3.85 0.21 -5.16
C ILE A 53 4.72 -1.01 -4.88
N SER A 54 5.49 -0.96 -3.79
CA SER A 54 6.39 -2.05 -3.38
C SER A 54 5.74 -2.98 -2.36
N LYS A 55 4.77 -2.49 -1.59
CA LYS A 55 4.05 -3.30 -0.60
C LYS A 55 2.69 -2.69 -0.26
N ILE A 56 1.71 -3.55 -0.01
CA ILE A 56 0.42 -3.19 0.59
C ILE A 56 0.25 -4.06 1.83
N THR A 57 -0.23 -3.47 2.93
CA THR A 57 -0.48 -4.18 4.19
C THR A 57 -1.97 -4.27 4.47
N GLU A 58 -2.36 -5.28 5.24
CA GLU A 58 -3.72 -5.50 5.73
C GLU A 58 -4.25 -4.35 6.60
N CYS A 59 -3.34 -3.56 7.18
CA CYS A 59 -3.67 -2.37 7.95
C CYS A 59 -3.93 -1.13 7.07
N GLY A 60 -3.72 -1.20 5.75
CA GLY A 60 -3.94 -0.08 4.84
C GLY A 60 -2.73 0.83 4.64
N HIS A 61 -1.54 0.44 5.12
CA HIS A 61 -0.31 1.09 4.73
C HIS A 61 0.18 0.61 3.38
N VAL A 62 0.71 1.55 2.60
CA VAL A 62 1.27 1.35 1.27
C VAL A 62 2.70 1.84 1.26
N GLU A 63 3.60 0.99 0.82
CA GLU A 63 5.01 1.31 0.60
C GLU A 63 5.25 1.63 -0.87
N PHE A 64 5.99 2.71 -1.11
CA PHE A 64 6.38 3.16 -2.43
C PHE A 64 7.90 3.11 -2.60
N ASP A 65 8.33 2.77 -3.82
CA ASP A 65 9.72 2.82 -4.29
C ASP A 65 10.71 2.12 -3.34
N HIS A 66 10.37 0.90 -2.91
CA HIS A 66 11.18 0.00 -2.08
C HIS A 66 11.59 0.61 -0.74
N GLY A 67 10.62 1.18 -0.02
CA GLY A 67 10.80 1.70 1.34
C GLY A 67 11.13 3.19 1.41
N LYS A 68 11.18 3.90 0.27
CA LYS A 68 11.42 5.34 0.27
C LYS A 68 10.27 6.15 0.84
N ALA A 69 9.04 5.66 0.72
CA ALA A 69 7.87 6.27 1.33
C ALA A 69 6.88 5.22 1.84
N PHE A 70 6.22 5.55 2.93
CA PHE A 70 5.23 4.72 3.59
C PHE A 70 4.04 5.58 3.97
N CYS A 71 2.88 5.31 3.38
CA CYS A 71 1.68 6.13 3.55
C CYS A 71 0.51 5.28 4.04
N PHE A 72 -0.23 5.80 5.00
CA PHE A 72 -1.44 5.20 5.51
C PHE A 72 -2.64 5.65 4.68
N ARG A 73 -3.27 4.67 4.03
CA ARG A 73 -4.47 4.81 3.19
C ARG A 73 -4.39 5.97 2.17
N PRO A 74 -3.33 6.03 1.34
CA PRO A 74 -3.30 7.00 0.26
C PRO A 74 -4.42 6.72 -0.75
N VAL A 75 -4.72 7.74 -1.55
CA VAL A 75 -5.52 7.65 -2.78
C VAL A 75 -4.55 7.80 -3.94
N VAL A 76 -4.60 6.83 -4.86
CA VAL A 76 -3.67 6.76 -5.98
C VAL A 76 -4.41 6.62 -7.29
N ARG A 77 -3.71 6.83 -8.39
CA ARG A 77 -4.19 6.59 -9.75
C ARG A 77 -3.15 5.81 -10.52
N ILE A 78 -3.55 4.71 -11.15
CA ILE A 78 -2.66 3.92 -12.01
C ILE A 78 -2.27 4.75 -13.24
N VAL A 79 -0.97 4.77 -13.53
CA VAL A 79 -0.39 5.44 -14.69
C VAL A 79 0.08 4.44 -15.75
N SER A 80 0.54 3.26 -15.32
CA SER A 80 0.79 2.11 -16.18
C SER A 80 0.44 0.84 -15.42
N ALA A 81 -0.35 -0.02 -16.05
CA ALA A 81 -0.53 -1.42 -15.68
C ALA A 81 0.57 -2.28 -16.34
#